data_AF-A0A2E3IF87-F1
#
_entry.id   AF-A0A2E3IF87-F1
#
_cell.length_a   1.000
_cell.length_b   1.000
_cell.length_c   1.000
_cell.angle_alpha   90.00
_cell.angle_beta   90.00
_cell.angle_gamma   90.00
#
_symmetry.space_group_name_H-M   'P 1'
#
loop_
_entity.id
_entity.type
_entity.pdbx_description
1 polymer ?
#
loop_
_entity_poly.entity_id
_entity_poly.type
_entity_poly.pdbx_seq_one_letter_code
_entity_poly.pdbx_strand_id
1 'polypeptide(L)'
;MTLLEALRQWFPGESPELLKRCLDGGDILVNSKPAHAAVKVTGQDKVLIVFGGKKRCYAASNRAEYWAEGFQTWYDTNRTMDHDHNHIHRREQLKSYDEGLSALCEEVMGNPEWRFVSPRKRAGKGHLKGYDPKTAPVVVSPDHIDNAAYDYYDKYWFDYWQRLYDKHGLKRPGVEENGSKK
;
A
#
# COMPACT_ATOMS: atom_id res chain seq x y z
N MET A 1 -19.43 -13.15 -15.06
CA MET A 1 -19.70 -12.22 -13.95
C MET A 1 -19.11 -10.86 -14.30
N THR A 2 -19.85 -9.78 -14.10
CA THR A 2 -19.32 -8.41 -14.16
C THR A 2 -18.52 -8.10 -12.91
N LEU A 3 -17.65 -7.09 -12.95
CA LEU A 3 -16.94 -6.63 -11.75
C LEU A 3 -17.92 -6.13 -10.68
N LEU A 4 -19.02 -5.48 -11.07
CA LEU A 4 -20.06 -5.05 -10.13
C LEU A 4 -20.71 -6.24 -9.38
N GLU A 5 -21.02 -7.32 -10.10
CA GLU A 5 -21.54 -8.57 -9.46
C GLU A 5 -20.53 -9.16 -8.48
N ALA A 6 -19.24 -9.19 -8.86
CA ALA A 6 -18.17 -9.66 -7.99
C ALA A 6 -18.06 -8.79 -6.73
N LEU A 7 -18.00 -7.46 -6.86
CA LEU A 7 -17.89 -6.54 -5.73
C LEU A 7 -19.06 -6.69 -4.75
N ARG A 8 -20.28 -6.89 -5.24
CA ARG A 8 -21.46 -7.14 -4.39
C ARG A 8 -21.37 -8.44 -3.61
N GLN A 9 -20.72 -9.46 -4.18
CA GLN A 9 -20.50 -10.74 -3.50
C GLN A 9 -19.44 -10.62 -2.40
N TRP A 10 -18.34 -9.92 -2.69
CA TRP A 10 -17.19 -9.79 -1.80
C TRP A 10 -17.37 -8.71 -0.72
N PHE A 11 -18.12 -7.64 -1.01
CA PHE A 11 -18.43 -6.55 -0.07
C PHE A 11 -19.95 -6.44 0.17
N PRO A 12 -20.60 -7.48 0.74
CA PRO A 12 -22.05 -7.51 0.89
C PRO A 12 -22.60 -6.46 1.87
N GLY A 13 -21.76 -5.92 2.76
CA GLY A 13 -22.12 -4.83 3.64
C GLY A 13 -22.23 -3.47 2.94
N GLU A 14 -21.63 -3.32 1.76
CA GLU A 14 -21.60 -2.06 1.04
C GLU A 14 -22.74 -1.92 0.04
N SER A 15 -23.29 -0.71 -0.09
CA SER A 15 -24.45 -0.43 -0.92
C SER A 15 -24.16 -0.76 -2.40
N PRO A 16 -25.03 -1.54 -3.08
CA PRO A 16 -24.92 -1.76 -4.52
C PRO A 16 -24.90 -0.46 -5.33
N GLU A 17 -25.58 0.58 -4.85
CA GLU A 17 -25.55 1.91 -5.48
C GLU A 17 -24.17 2.55 -5.36
N LEU A 18 -23.54 2.49 -4.19
CA LEU A 18 -22.18 2.99 -3.99
C LEU A 18 -21.20 2.29 -4.93
N LEU A 19 -21.20 0.95 -4.95
CA LEU A 19 -20.29 0.16 -5.76
C LEU A 19 -20.39 0.52 -7.26
N LYS A 20 -21.62 0.75 -7.74
CA LYS A 20 -21.87 1.21 -9.10
C LYS A 20 -21.30 2.63 -9.33
N ARG A 21 -21.55 3.57 -8.41
CA ARG A 21 -21.02 4.95 -8.51
C ARG A 21 -19.49 4.99 -8.44
N CYS A 22 -18.86 4.14 -7.64
CA CYS A 22 -17.40 4.03 -7.56
C CYS A 22 -16.79 3.50 -8.87
N LEU A 23 -17.41 2.51 -9.51
CA LEU A 23 -17.01 2.06 -10.85
C LEU A 23 -17.16 3.20 -11.86
N ASP A 24 -18.38 3.72 -12.04
CA ASP A 24 -18.68 4.73 -13.06
C ASP A 24 -17.97 6.07 -12.81
N GLY A 25 -17.61 6.36 -11.56
CA GLY A 25 -16.91 7.57 -11.12
C GLY A 25 -15.37 7.46 -11.10
N GLY A 26 -14.82 6.31 -11.51
CA GLY A 26 -13.37 6.11 -11.63
C GLY A 26 -12.62 5.87 -10.32
N ASP A 27 -13.33 5.56 -9.23
CA ASP A 27 -12.74 5.18 -7.93
C ASP A 27 -12.25 3.73 -7.92
N ILE A 28 -12.65 2.93 -8.91
CA ILE A 28 -12.20 1.56 -9.06
C ILE A 28 -11.46 1.43 -10.38
N LEU A 29 -10.20 1.00 -10.29
CA LEU A 29 -9.32 0.82 -11.42
C LEU A 29 -9.20 -0.67 -11.77
N VAL A 30 -9.20 -0.96 -13.06
CA VAL A 30 -8.83 -2.27 -13.61
C VAL A 30 -7.55 -2.07 -14.42
N ASN A 31 -6.48 -2.76 -14.05
CA ASN A 31 -5.17 -2.63 -14.66
C ASN A 31 -4.68 -1.17 -14.73
N SER A 32 -4.86 -0.44 -13.62
CA SER A 32 -4.50 0.98 -13.45
C SER A 32 -5.30 1.97 -14.32
N LYS A 33 -6.42 1.54 -14.91
CA LYS A 33 -7.32 2.42 -15.68
C LYS A 33 -8.71 2.48 -15.03
N PRO A 34 -9.40 3.63 -15.06
CA PRO A 34 -10.77 3.73 -14.58
C PRO A 34 -11.68 2.66 -15.22
N ALA A 35 -12.51 2.03 -14.40
CA ALA A 35 -13.49 1.04 -14.83
C ALA A 35 -14.89 1.65 -14.98
N HIS A 36 -15.89 0.80 -15.24
CA HIS A 36 -17.30 1.15 -15.27
C HIS A 36 -18.15 -0.07 -14.89
N ALA A 37 -19.44 0.11 -14.56
CA ALA A 37 -20.29 -0.94 -14.00
C ALA A 37 -20.39 -2.23 -14.85
N ALA A 38 -20.38 -2.09 -16.18
CA ALA A 38 -20.47 -3.21 -17.12
C ALA A 38 -19.15 -3.94 -17.38
N VAL A 39 -18.02 -3.52 -16.78
CA VAL A 39 -16.71 -4.14 -17.04
C VAL A 39 -16.71 -5.59 -16.57
N LYS A 40 -16.03 -6.45 -17.31
CA LYS A 40 -15.74 -7.84 -16.92
C LYS A 40 -14.26 -7.95 -16.62
N VAL A 41 -13.94 -8.74 -15.61
CA VAL A 41 -12.56 -9.02 -15.19
C VAL A 41 -12.32 -10.53 -15.16
N THR A 42 -11.07 -10.90 -15.26
CA THR A 42 -10.52 -12.25 -15.11
C THR A 42 -9.81 -12.38 -13.76
N GLY A 43 -9.38 -13.59 -13.40
CA GLY A 43 -8.58 -13.80 -12.19
C GLY A 43 -7.17 -13.18 -12.27
N GLN A 44 -6.76 -12.68 -13.43
CA GLN A 44 -5.45 -12.09 -13.68
C GLN A 44 -5.48 -10.55 -13.66
N ASP A 45 -6.66 -9.94 -13.73
CA ASP A 45 -6.80 -8.49 -13.74
C ASP A 45 -6.58 -7.89 -12.35
N LYS A 46 -5.84 -6.79 -12.30
CA LYS A 46 -5.62 -6.05 -11.05
C LYS A 46 -6.76 -5.09 -10.82
N VAL A 47 -7.56 -5.35 -9.78
CA VAL A 47 -8.63 -4.46 -9.32
C VAL A 47 -8.12 -3.64 -8.13
N LEU A 48 -8.23 -2.31 -8.20
CA LEU A 48 -7.84 -1.40 -7.13
C LEU A 48 -9.00 -0.47 -6.78
N ILE A 49 -9.40 -0.45 -5.51
CA ILE A 49 -10.36 0.52 -4.96
C ILE A 49 -9.56 1.71 -4.40
N VAL A 50 -9.88 2.91 -4.85
CA VAL A 50 -9.22 4.16 -4.48
C VAL A 50 -10.13 4.93 -3.53
N PHE A 51 -9.91 4.78 -2.22
CA PHE A 51 -10.72 5.45 -1.19
C PHE A 51 -10.49 6.97 -1.09
N GLY A 52 -9.40 7.48 -1.66
CA GLY A 52 -9.05 8.89 -1.59
C GLY A 52 -8.74 9.38 -0.17
N GLY A 53 -8.64 10.71 0.00
CA GLY A 53 -8.32 11.36 1.27
C GLY A 53 -6.84 11.32 1.65
N LYS A 54 -6.51 11.89 2.81
CA LYS A 54 -5.13 11.89 3.33
C LYS A 54 -4.68 10.45 3.59
N LYS A 55 -3.44 10.14 3.19
CA LYS A 55 -2.79 8.88 3.50
C LYS A 55 -2.09 8.99 4.85
N ARG A 56 -2.46 8.13 5.79
CA ARG A 56 -1.70 7.97 7.03
C ARG A 56 -0.53 7.03 6.73
N CYS A 57 0.68 7.53 6.93
CA CYS A 57 1.89 6.72 6.74
C CYS A 57 2.35 6.17 8.09
N TYR A 58 3.13 5.08 8.08
CA TYR A 58 3.66 4.44 9.28
C TYR A 58 4.51 5.40 10.12
N ALA A 59 5.26 6.29 9.45
CA ALA A 59 5.98 7.40 10.08
C ALA A 59 5.10 8.31 10.96
N ALA A 60 3.80 8.44 10.67
CA ALA A 60 2.86 9.25 11.44
C ALA A 60 2.21 8.49 12.60
N SER A 61 2.59 7.23 12.85
CA SER A 61 2.01 6.42 13.92
C SER A 61 2.51 6.85 15.29
N ASN A 62 3.81 7.11 15.44
CA ASN A 62 4.44 7.61 16.66
C ASN A 62 5.83 8.18 16.38
N ARG A 63 6.43 8.85 17.39
CA ARG A 63 7.74 9.51 17.26
C ARG A 63 8.90 8.56 16.96
N ALA A 64 8.84 7.30 17.43
CA ALA A 64 9.91 6.33 17.21
C ALA A 64 9.88 5.84 15.76
N GLU A 65 8.70 5.59 15.21
CA GLU A 65 8.55 5.23 13.79
C GLU A 65 8.88 6.41 12.88
N TYR A 66 8.47 7.63 13.23
CA TYR A 66 8.90 8.83 12.51
C TYR A 66 10.43 8.92 12.38
N TRP A 67 11.13 8.68 13.49
CA TRP A 67 12.59 8.64 13.49
C TRP A 67 13.17 7.47 12.69
N ALA A 68 12.63 6.26 12.86
CA ALA A 68 13.10 5.06 12.15
C ALA A 68 12.94 5.18 10.63
N GLU A 69 11.81 5.70 10.17
CA GLU A 69 11.52 5.99 8.77
C GLU A 69 12.46 7.06 8.21
N GLY A 70 12.74 8.11 8.99
CA GLY A 70 13.77 9.11 8.66
C GLY A 70 15.15 8.49 8.51
N PHE A 71 15.56 7.66 9.46
CA PHE A 71 16.83 6.93 9.44
C PHE A 71 16.98 6.07 8.19
N GLN A 72 15.97 5.25 7.86
CA GLN A 72 15.98 4.41 6.67
C GLN A 72 16.04 5.25 5.38
N THR A 73 15.31 6.36 5.35
CA THR A 73 15.29 7.28 4.20
C THR A 73 16.63 7.99 4.02
N TRP A 74 17.29 8.37 5.11
CA TRP A 74 18.61 9.00 5.10
C TRP A 74 19.68 8.12 4.44
N TYR A 75 19.51 6.79 4.48
CA TYR A 75 20.42 5.84 3.85
C TYR A 75 19.88 5.19 2.56
N ASP A 76 18.83 5.75 1.96
CA ASP A 76 18.19 5.28 0.73
C ASP A 76 17.68 3.82 0.83
N THR A 77 17.22 3.40 2.00
CA THR A 77 16.71 2.03 2.25
C THR A 77 15.27 1.96 2.74
N ASN A 78 14.56 3.09 2.78
CA ASN A 78 13.15 3.06 3.18
C ASN A 78 12.28 2.36 2.13
N ARG A 79 11.20 1.72 2.57
CA ARG A 79 10.16 1.21 1.68
C ARG A 79 9.37 2.38 1.10
N THR A 80 8.71 2.13 -0.03
CA THR A 80 7.91 3.14 -0.71
C THR A 80 6.75 2.51 -1.44
N MET A 81 5.68 3.28 -1.64
CA MET A 81 4.56 2.93 -2.52
C MET A 81 3.77 1.67 -2.10
N ASP A 82 3.73 1.32 -0.82
CA ASP A 82 2.80 0.31 -0.26
C ASP A 82 1.67 0.96 0.55
N HIS A 83 0.90 0.22 1.37
CA HIS A 83 -0.22 0.80 2.12
C HIS A 83 0.19 1.78 3.23
N ASP A 84 1.41 1.64 3.74
CA ASP A 84 1.94 2.31 4.94
C ASP A 84 2.98 3.39 4.61
N HIS A 85 3.60 3.35 3.43
CA HIS A 85 4.68 4.25 3.06
C HIS A 85 4.25 5.22 1.95
N ASN A 86 4.83 6.43 1.94
CA ASN A 86 4.64 7.39 0.85
C ASN A 86 5.72 7.20 -0.23
N HIS A 87 5.93 8.23 -1.06
CA HIS A 87 6.87 8.22 -2.19
C HIS A 87 8.32 8.59 -1.80
N ILE A 88 8.55 9.00 -0.55
CA ILE A 88 9.84 9.48 -0.04
C ILE A 88 10.62 8.27 0.49
N HIS A 89 11.78 8.00 -0.12
CA HIS A 89 12.62 6.86 0.26
C HIS A 89 14.12 7.10 0.06
N ARG A 90 14.50 8.33 -0.32
CA ARG A 90 15.89 8.74 -0.53
C ARG A 90 16.21 10.00 0.25
N ARG A 91 17.48 10.16 0.66
CA ARG A 91 17.99 11.33 1.38
C ARG A 91 17.62 12.65 0.71
N GLU A 92 17.85 12.73 -0.60
CA GLU A 92 17.58 13.95 -1.36
C GLU A 92 16.09 14.31 -1.40
N GLN A 93 15.20 13.31 -1.35
CA GLN A 93 13.77 13.56 -1.23
C GLN A 93 13.41 14.04 0.17
N LEU A 94 14.03 13.46 1.21
CA LEU A 94 13.79 13.85 2.59
C LEU A 94 14.17 15.31 2.84
N LYS A 95 15.33 15.75 2.33
CA LYS A 95 15.80 17.14 2.42
C LYS A 95 14.75 18.15 1.96
N SER A 96 14.05 17.87 0.86
CA SER A 96 13.02 18.75 0.31
C SER A 96 11.64 18.55 0.92
N TYR A 97 11.35 17.36 1.44
CA TYR A 97 10.01 17.00 1.93
C TYR A 97 9.82 17.34 3.41
N ASP A 98 10.86 17.15 4.22
CA ASP A 98 10.86 17.36 5.66
C ASP A 98 12.24 17.84 6.12
N GLU A 99 12.46 19.16 5.97
CA GLU A 99 13.72 19.82 6.32
C GLU A 99 14.11 19.62 7.79
N GLY A 100 13.13 19.56 8.69
CA GLY A 100 13.36 19.38 10.13
C GLY A 100 13.89 17.98 10.45
N LEU A 101 13.25 16.94 9.92
CA LEU A 101 13.76 15.57 10.08
C LEU A 101 15.12 15.39 9.39
N SER A 102 15.29 15.98 8.20
CA SER A 102 16.57 15.97 7.49
C SER A 102 17.69 16.59 8.33
N ALA A 103 17.45 17.74 8.95
CA ALA A 103 18.43 18.41 9.80
C ALA A 103 18.82 17.56 11.01
N LEU A 104 17.83 16.95 11.68
CA LEU A 104 18.07 16.03 12.80
C LEU A 104 18.87 14.79 12.35
N CYS A 105 18.53 14.24 11.18
CA CYS A 105 19.28 13.13 10.59
C CYS A 105 20.74 13.50 10.34
N GLU A 106 20.99 14.68 9.74
CA GLU A 106 22.35 15.16 9.48
C GLU A 106 23.13 15.45 10.76
N GLU A 107 22.49 16.01 11.79
CA GLU A 107 23.11 16.26 13.09
C GLU A 107 23.59 14.95 13.75
N VAL A 108 22.72 13.94 13.79
CA VAL A 108 23.00 12.69 14.52
C VAL A 108 23.88 11.74 13.72
N MET A 109 23.65 11.62 12.41
CA MET A 109 24.29 10.62 11.55
C MET A 109 25.38 11.20 10.66
N GLY A 110 25.55 12.52 10.63
CA GLY A 110 26.36 13.22 9.64
C GLY A 110 25.78 13.09 8.22
N ASN A 111 26.58 13.49 7.24
CA ASN A 111 26.23 13.40 5.83
C ASN A 111 27.24 12.50 5.07
N PRO A 112 27.35 11.20 5.38
CA PRO A 112 28.29 10.33 4.70
C PRO A 112 27.85 10.07 3.26
N GLU A 113 28.81 9.87 2.36
CA GLU A 113 28.56 9.47 0.96
C GLU A 113 27.94 8.07 0.85
N TRP A 114 28.12 7.22 1.86
CA TRP A 114 27.61 5.86 1.85
C TRP A 114 26.07 5.83 1.74
N ARG A 115 25.56 4.92 0.91
CA ARG A 115 24.13 4.59 0.78
C ARG A 115 23.93 3.08 0.80
N PHE A 116 22.77 2.65 1.26
CA PHE A 116 22.40 1.25 1.17
C PHE A 116 22.34 0.81 -0.28
N VAL A 117 22.91 -0.36 -0.56
CA VAL A 117 22.76 -1.04 -1.84
C VAL A 117 22.32 -2.47 -1.55
N SER A 118 21.12 -2.81 -2.05
CA SER A 118 20.54 -4.14 -1.89
C SER A 118 21.54 -5.24 -2.26
N PRO A 119 21.66 -6.33 -1.45
CA PRO A 119 22.50 -7.48 -1.78
C PRO A 119 22.22 -8.05 -3.18
N ARG A 120 20.98 -7.96 -3.66
CA ARG A 120 20.58 -8.37 -5.01
C ARG A 120 21.37 -7.65 -6.12
N LYS A 121 21.78 -6.39 -5.88
CA LYS A 121 22.60 -5.59 -6.81
C LYS A 121 24.11 -5.77 -6.60
N ARG A 122 24.51 -6.48 -5.54
CA ARG A 122 25.91 -6.67 -5.14
C ARG A 122 26.35 -8.14 -5.17
N ALA A 123 25.50 -9.04 -5.66
CA ALA A 123 25.83 -10.45 -5.80
C ALA A 123 27.16 -10.63 -6.56
N GLY A 124 27.99 -11.56 -6.08
CA GLY A 124 29.32 -11.82 -6.63
C GLY A 124 30.41 -10.80 -6.27
N LYS A 125 30.11 -9.72 -5.52
CA LYS A 125 31.08 -8.68 -5.15
C LYS A 125 31.43 -8.71 -3.66
N GLY A 126 32.70 -8.42 -3.33
CA GLY A 126 33.16 -8.32 -1.94
C GLY A 126 32.92 -9.61 -1.14
N HIS A 127 32.30 -9.50 0.04
CA HIS A 127 31.93 -10.67 0.86
C HIS A 127 30.84 -11.55 0.23
N LEU A 128 30.19 -11.10 -0.85
CA LEU A 128 29.21 -11.89 -1.62
C LEU A 128 29.86 -12.62 -2.81
N LYS A 129 31.19 -12.70 -2.87
CA LYS A 129 31.90 -13.50 -3.88
C LYS A 129 31.46 -14.97 -3.74
N GLY A 130 30.91 -15.55 -4.81
CA GLY A 130 30.38 -16.91 -4.83
C GLY A 130 28.89 -17.03 -4.47
N TYR A 131 28.22 -15.94 -4.05
CA TYR A 131 26.77 -15.95 -3.89
C TYR A 131 26.07 -15.75 -5.24
N ASP A 132 25.30 -16.76 -5.68
CA ASP A 132 24.39 -16.66 -6.82
C ASP A 132 22.93 -16.59 -6.31
N PRO A 133 22.24 -15.43 -6.47
CA PRO A 133 20.84 -15.30 -6.09
C PRO A 133 19.91 -16.30 -6.78
N LYS A 134 20.28 -16.85 -7.94
CA LYS A 134 19.46 -17.83 -8.68
C LYS A 134 19.40 -19.19 -8.01
N THR A 135 20.38 -19.51 -7.17
CA THR A 135 20.43 -20.77 -6.43
C THR A 135 19.87 -20.64 -5.01
N ALA A 136 19.48 -19.42 -4.61
CA ALA A 136 18.91 -19.18 -3.30
C ALA A 136 17.51 -19.84 -3.18
N PRO A 137 17.13 -20.33 -1.99
CA PRO A 137 15.77 -20.80 -1.74
C PRO A 137 14.75 -19.71 -2.07
N VAL A 138 13.71 -20.10 -2.79
CA VAL A 138 12.56 -19.23 -3.08
C VAL A 138 11.51 -19.47 -2.01
N VAL A 139 10.99 -18.38 -1.42
CA VAL A 139 9.84 -18.49 -0.53
C VAL A 139 8.63 -18.95 -1.34
N VAL A 140 7.96 -20.01 -0.89
CA VAL A 140 6.64 -20.39 -1.40
C VAL A 140 5.63 -19.66 -0.53
N SER A 141 4.78 -18.82 -1.14
CA SER A 141 3.65 -18.19 -0.45
C SER A 141 2.53 -19.22 -0.28
N PRO A 142 2.25 -19.71 0.93
CA PRO A 142 1.16 -20.65 1.15
C PRO A 142 -0.18 -19.89 1.17
N ASP A 143 -1.26 -20.53 0.70
CA ASP A 143 -2.60 -19.93 0.62
C ASP A 143 -3.08 -19.31 1.95
N HIS A 144 -2.70 -19.88 3.10
CA HIS A 144 -3.11 -19.36 4.41
C HIS A 144 -2.48 -18.00 4.75
N ILE A 145 -1.32 -17.65 4.17
CA ILE A 145 -0.70 -16.33 4.34
C ILE A 145 -1.49 -15.28 3.54
N ASP A 146 -1.89 -15.61 2.32
CA ASP A 146 -2.70 -14.72 1.49
C ASP A 146 -4.08 -14.48 2.14
N ASN A 147 -4.71 -15.54 2.65
CA ASN A 147 -5.98 -15.42 3.38
C ASN A 147 -5.85 -14.55 4.63
N ALA A 148 -4.79 -14.74 5.43
CA ALA A 148 -4.54 -13.91 6.60
C ALA A 148 -4.31 -12.43 6.22
N ALA A 149 -3.65 -12.17 5.08
CA ALA A 149 -3.48 -10.83 4.57
C ALA A 149 -4.83 -10.21 4.14
N TYR A 150 -5.68 -10.95 3.44
CA TYR A 150 -7.01 -10.48 3.06
C TYR A 150 -7.86 -10.14 4.29
N ASP A 151 -7.90 -11.02 5.29
CA ASP A 151 -8.61 -10.78 6.56
C ASP A 151 -8.13 -9.51 7.28
N TYR A 152 -6.81 -9.26 7.27
CA TYR A 152 -6.23 -8.04 7.82
C TYR A 152 -6.67 -6.80 7.05
N TYR A 153 -6.59 -6.83 5.71
CA TYR A 153 -6.90 -5.67 4.88
C TYR A 153 -8.38 -5.33 4.86
N ASP A 154 -9.27 -6.32 4.94
CA ASP A 154 -10.71 -6.09 5.06
C ASP A 154 -11.05 -5.27 6.30
N LYS A 155 -10.41 -5.59 7.44
CA LYS A 155 -10.54 -4.80 8.67
C LYS A 155 -9.88 -3.44 8.55
N TYR A 156 -8.64 -3.40 8.04
CA TYR A 156 -7.87 -2.17 7.93
C TYR A 156 -8.57 -1.10 7.07
N TRP A 157 -9.18 -1.51 5.96
CA TRP A 157 -9.89 -0.61 5.04
C TRP A 157 -11.37 -0.40 5.40
N PHE A 158 -11.89 -1.04 6.44
CA PHE A 158 -13.31 -1.01 6.77
C PHE A 158 -13.86 0.42 6.91
N ASP A 159 -13.19 1.28 7.67
CA ASP A 159 -13.62 2.68 7.86
C ASP A 159 -13.38 3.57 6.64
N TYR A 160 -12.53 3.15 5.70
CA TYR A 160 -12.19 3.94 4.53
C TYR A 160 -13.34 3.99 3.53
N TRP A 161 -14.25 3.01 3.56
CA TRP A 161 -15.48 3.03 2.77
C TRP A 161 -16.31 4.29 3.01
N GLN A 162 -16.31 4.85 4.23
CA GLN A 162 -17.01 6.09 4.54
C GLN A 162 -16.59 7.24 3.61
N ARG A 163 -15.32 7.30 3.21
CA ARG A 163 -14.81 8.33 2.28
C ARG A 163 -15.50 8.28 0.92
N LEU A 164 -15.83 7.08 0.44
CA LEU A 164 -16.53 6.91 -0.83
C LEU A 164 -18.02 7.29 -0.70
N TYR A 165 -18.66 6.99 0.43
CA TYR A 165 -20.02 7.48 0.70
C TYR A 165 -20.07 9.00 0.73
N ASP A 166 -19.17 9.62 1.47
CA ASP A 166 -19.08 11.08 1.57
C ASP A 166 -18.85 11.70 0.19
N LYS A 167 -17.91 11.14 -0.59
CA LYS A 167 -17.60 11.59 -1.96
C LYS A 167 -18.83 11.52 -2.88
N HIS A 168 -19.62 10.44 -2.78
CA HIS A 168 -20.76 10.20 -3.65
C HIS A 168 -22.09 10.73 -3.08
N GLY A 169 -22.07 11.42 -1.94
CA GLY A 169 -23.25 12.01 -1.30
C GLY A 169 -24.27 10.97 -0.81
N LEU A 170 -23.80 9.79 -0.40
CA LEU A 170 -24.63 8.69 0.08
C LEU A 170 -24.46 8.51 1.60
N LYS A 171 -25.47 7.96 2.27
CA LYS A 171 -25.37 7.57 3.68
C LYS A 171 -24.87 6.13 3.78
N ARG A 172 -23.80 5.89 4.53
CA ARG A 172 -23.32 4.53 4.81
C ARG A 172 -24.34 3.77 5.65
N PRO A 173 -24.74 2.54 5.26
CA PRO A 173 -25.58 1.70 6.11
C PRO A 173 -24.84 1.37 7.42
N GLY A 174 -25.59 0.98 8.46
CA GLY A 174 -24.97 0.43 9.67
C GLY A 174 -24.40 -0.95 9.35
N VAL A 175 -23.10 -1.02 9.09
CA VAL A 175 -22.38 -2.27 8.80
C VAL A 175 -21.53 -2.62 10.02
N GLU A 176 -21.57 -3.87 10.47
CA GLU A 176 -20.63 -4.36 11.48
C GLU A 176 -19.27 -4.67 10.83
N GLU A 177 -18.18 -4.34 11.52
CA GLU A 177 -16.78 -4.53 11.06
C GLU A 177 -16.45 -6.00 10.67
N ASN A 178 -17.28 -6.96 11.08
CA ASN A 178 -17.13 -8.39 10.79
C ASN A 178 -18.02 -8.90 9.63
N GLY A 179 -18.60 -8.01 8.82
CA GLY A 179 -19.56 -8.35 7.76
C GLY A 179 -18.99 -8.89 6.44
N SER A 180 -17.66 -8.92 6.28
CA SER A 180 -17.03 -9.61 5.13
C SER A 180 -17.28 -11.11 5.25
N LYS A 181 -17.92 -11.71 4.23
CA LYS A 181 -18.08 -13.16 4.19
C LYS A 181 -16.70 -13.81 4.09
N LYS A 182 -16.46 -14.77 4.99
CA LYS A 182 -15.46 -15.84 4.79
C LYS A 182 -15.75 -16.60 3.50
#